data_AF-H8YUP8-F1
#
_entry.id   AF-H8YUP8-F1
#
_cell.length_a   1.000
_cell.length_b   1.000
_cell.length_c   1.000
_cell.angle_alpha   90.00
_cell.angle_beta   90.00
_cell.angle_gamma   90.00
#
_symmetry.space_group_name_H-M   'P 1'
#
loop_
_entity.id
_entity.type
_entity.pdbx_description
1 polymer ?
#
loop_
_entity_poly.entity_id
_entity_poly.type
_entity_poly.pdbx_seq_one_letter_code
_entity_poly.pdbx_strand_id
1 'polypeptide(L)'
;MSEHRTKMLAVRVSEAEHAALLDRCNRPRLAEWMRSVCLGEPAEKKKRRPPPMVDPALLRQLAGFGNNLNQIARQVNTATVAGGALPAVQICAGLAALERELRLLREAYSHDC
;
A
#
# COMPACT_ATOMS: atom_id res chain seq x y z
N MET A 1 16.81 8.00 21.47
CA MET A 1 17.83 8.13 20.40
C MET A 1 18.16 6.72 19.92
N SER A 2 18.13 6.44 18.63
CA SER A 2 18.48 5.10 18.12
C SER A 2 19.99 4.92 18.24
N GLU A 3 20.44 3.98 19.07
CA GLU A 3 21.85 3.66 19.16
C GLU A 3 22.30 2.99 17.86
N HIS A 4 23.38 3.50 17.25
CA HIS A 4 23.91 2.96 16.00
C HIS A 4 24.75 1.71 16.29
N ARG A 5 24.47 0.61 15.57
CA ARG A 5 25.23 -0.63 15.66
C ARG A 5 26.60 -0.44 14.98
N THR A 6 27.65 -0.22 15.77
CA THR A 6 29.01 0.09 15.28
C THR A 6 29.95 -1.11 15.24
N LYS A 7 29.54 -2.26 15.78
CA LYS A 7 30.35 -3.49 15.86
C LYS A 7 29.85 -4.55 14.89
N MET A 8 30.79 -5.27 14.27
CA MET A 8 30.52 -6.36 13.33
C MET A 8 30.97 -7.70 13.92
N LEU A 9 30.13 -8.73 13.79
CA LEU A 9 30.46 -10.11 14.14
C LEU A 9 30.67 -10.89 12.84
N ALA A 10 31.87 -11.44 12.65
CA ALA A 10 32.20 -12.31 11.52
C ALA A 10 32.43 -13.74 12.04
N VAL A 11 31.63 -14.69 11.56
CA VAL A 11 31.73 -16.11 11.91
C VAL A 11 32.16 -16.89 10.68
N ARG A 12 33.19 -17.71 10.81
CA ARG A 12 33.56 -18.67 9.77
C ARG A 12 32.70 -19.90 9.94
N VAL A 13 32.07 -20.34 8.86
CA VAL A 13 31.21 -21.52 8.81
C VAL A 13 31.63 -22.40 7.65
N SER A 14 31.47 -23.71 7.81
CA SER A 14 31.52 -24.66 6.70
C SER A 14 30.31 -24.49 5.78
N GLU A 15 30.38 -25.06 4.58
CA GLU A 15 29.30 -24.98 3.61
C GLU A 15 28.00 -25.63 4.12
N ALA A 16 28.13 -26.76 4.84
CA ALA A 16 27.00 -27.45 5.46
C ALA A 16 26.32 -26.61 6.55
N GLU A 17 27.11 -25.92 7.38
CA GLU A 17 26.58 -25.02 8.42
C GLU A 17 25.89 -23.81 7.79
N HIS A 18 26.46 -23.24 6.72
CA HIS A 18 25.83 -22.14 6.01
C HIS A 18 24.47 -22.53 5.41
N ALA A 19 24.39 -23.71 4.78
CA ALA A 19 23.14 -24.24 4.25
C ALA A 19 22.10 -24.48 5.35
N ALA A 20 22.50 -25.07 6.48
CA ALA A 20 21.62 -25.27 7.62
C ALA A 20 21.10 -23.96 8.24
N LEU A 21 21.92 -22.90 8.24
CA LEU A 21 21.51 -21.58 8.70
C LEU A 21 20.48 -20.92 7.77
N LEU A 22 20.65 -21.07 6.44
CA LEU A 22 19.70 -20.58 5.46
C LEU A 22 18.37 -21.32 5.52
N ASP A 23 18.41 -22.65 5.66
CA ASP A 23 17.21 -23.49 5.76
C ASP A 23 16.36 -23.14 7.00
N ARG A 24 17.01 -22.88 8.13
CA ARG A 24 16.33 -22.47 9.38
C ARG A 24 15.90 -20.99 9.38
N CYS A 25 16.37 -20.19 8.43
CA CYS A 25 16.09 -18.76 8.38
C CYS A 25 14.66 -18.49 7.93
N ASN A 26 13.76 -18.30 8.89
CA ASN A 26 12.36 -17.94 8.63
C ASN A 26 12.15 -16.45 8.30
N ARG A 27 13.22 -15.68 8.11
CA ARG A 27 13.18 -14.23 7.82
C ARG A 27 13.82 -13.93 6.47
N PRO A 28 13.46 -12.78 5.84
CA PRO A 28 14.07 -12.36 4.58
C PRO A 28 15.57 -12.06 4.67
N ARG A 29 16.12 -11.91 5.88
CA ARG A 29 17.55 -11.61 6.10
C ARG A 29 18.11 -12.46 7.22
N LEU A 30 19.16 -13.23 6.93
CA LEU A 30 19.85 -14.09 7.91
C LEU A 30 20.33 -13.30 9.14
N ALA A 31 20.79 -12.07 8.97
CA ALA A 31 21.23 -11.22 10.09
C ALA A 31 20.10 -10.75 11.02
N GLU A 32 18.84 -10.67 10.55
CA GLU A 32 17.68 -10.38 11.41
C GLU A 32 17.29 -11.63 12.19
N TRP A 33 17.29 -12.79 11.52
CA TRP A 33 17.05 -14.08 12.16
C TRP A 33 18.11 -14.42 13.21
N MET A 34 19.41 -14.30 12.88
CA MET A 34 20.51 -14.55 13.82
C MET A 34 20.41 -13.69 15.07
N ARG A 35 20.01 -12.41 14.96
CA ARG A 35 19.80 -11.56 16.14
C ARG A 35 18.64 -12.05 16.99
N SER A 36 17.52 -12.43 16.38
CA SER A 36 16.40 -12.97 17.14
C SER A 36 16.73 -14.26 17.88
N VAL A 37 17.58 -15.11 17.28
CA VAL A 37 18.02 -16.37 17.89
C VAL A 37 19.09 -16.13 18.97
N CYS A 38 20.11 -15.31 18.69
CA CYS A 38 21.25 -15.11 19.59
C CYS A 38 20.97 -14.13 20.74
N LEU A 39 20.11 -13.13 20.54
CA LEU A 39 19.81 -12.08 21.52
C LEU A 39 18.38 -12.15 22.08
N GLY A 40 17.53 -13.04 21.56
CA GLY A 40 16.12 -13.11 21.94
C GLY A 40 15.30 -11.88 21.53
N GLU A 41 15.88 -10.96 20.76
CA GLU A 41 15.21 -9.73 20.34
C GLU A 41 14.17 -10.06 19.26
N PRO A 42 12.87 -9.79 19.48
CA PRO A 42 11.90 -9.87 18.41
C PRO A 42 12.29 -8.83 17.36
N ALA A 43 12.65 -9.33 16.17
CA ALA A 43 13.13 -8.51 15.06
C ALA A 43 12.30 -7.23 14.95
N GLU A 44 12.99 -6.08 15.03
CA GLU A 44 12.38 -4.75 14.95
C GLU A 44 11.40 -4.76 13.77
N LYS A 45 10.09 -4.81 14.07
CA LYS A 45 9.06 -4.57 13.07
C LYS A 45 9.47 -3.23 12.47
N LYS A 46 9.90 -3.20 11.19
CA LYS A 46 10.13 -1.94 10.46
C LYS A 46 8.92 -1.09 10.81
N LYS A 47 9.13 -0.05 11.65
CA LYS A 47 8.06 0.86 12.02
C LYS A 47 7.66 1.45 10.68
N ARG A 48 6.58 0.92 10.08
CA ARG A 48 5.97 1.51 8.91
C ARG A 48 5.75 2.94 9.37
N ARG A 49 6.44 3.89 8.73
CA ARG A 49 6.20 5.29 9.03
C ARG A 49 4.69 5.44 8.94
N PRO A 50 4.03 5.96 9.99
CA PRO A 50 2.61 6.21 9.87
C PRO A 50 2.43 7.02 8.58
N PRO A 51 1.47 6.65 7.73
CA PRO A 51 1.22 7.43 6.53
C PRO A 51 1.05 8.90 6.95
N PRO A 52 1.49 9.85 6.10
CA PRO A 52 1.35 11.26 6.42
C PRO A 52 -0.08 11.54 6.86
N MET A 53 -0.25 12.43 7.85
CA MET A 53 -1.56 12.78 8.37
C MET A 53 -2.29 13.58 7.29
N VAL A 54 -3.08 12.88 6.47
CA VAL A 54 -3.93 13.47 5.43
C VAL A 54 -5.27 13.81 6.06
N ASP A 55 -5.86 14.94 5.68
CA ASP A 55 -7.19 15.33 6.14
C ASP A 55 -8.22 14.19 5.90
N PRO A 56 -8.88 13.69 6.97
CA PRO A 56 -9.93 12.69 6.83
C PRO A 56 -11.07 13.10 5.88
N ALA A 57 -11.36 14.40 5.73
CA ALA A 57 -12.35 14.90 4.78
C ALA A 57 -11.92 14.64 3.33
N LEU A 58 -10.65 14.90 3.01
CA LEU A 58 -10.07 14.63 1.70
C LEU A 58 -10.10 13.13 1.37
N LEU A 59 -9.77 12.27 2.34
CA LEU A 59 -9.83 10.82 2.16
C LEU A 59 -11.25 10.31 1.89
N ARG A 60 -12.26 10.88 2.56
CA ARG A 60 -13.67 10.54 2.30
C ARG A 60 -14.11 10.95 0.90
N GLN A 61 -13.70 12.13 0.43
CA GLN A 61 -14.00 12.59 -0.93
C GLN A 61 -13.34 11.71 -1.99
N LEU A 62 -12.06 11.35 -1.78
CA LEU A 62 -11.35 10.43 -2.68
C LEU A 62 -11.99 9.04 -2.73
N ALA A 63 -12.47 8.52 -1.59
CA ALA A 63 -13.22 7.27 -1.54
C ALA A 63 -14.56 7.37 -2.31
N GLY A 64 -15.22 8.53 -2.26
CA GLY A 64 -16.40 8.84 -3.07
C GLY A 64 -16.13 8.72 -4.57
N PHE A 65 -15.01 9.25 -5.06
CA PHE A 65 -14.62 9.12 -6.48
C PHE A 65 -14.38 7.67 -6.87
N GLY A 66 -13.69 6.91 -6.00
CA GLY A 66 -13.48 5.49 -6.21
C GLY A 66 -14.79 4.71 -6.33
N ASN A 67 -15.79 5.06 -5.52
CA ASN A 67 -17.12 4.46 -5.61
C ASN A 67 -17.83 4.78 -6.94
N ASN A 68 -17.77 6.05 -7.38
CA ASN A 68 -18.36 6.48 -8.66
C ASN A 68 -17.70 5.76 -9.84
N LEU A 69 -16.36 5.67 -9.86
CA LEU A 69 -15.63 4.91 -10.89
C LEU A 69 -15.98 3.43 -10.87
N ASN A 70 -16.09 2.83 -9.69
CA ASN A 70 -16.45 1.42 -9.55
C ASN A 70 -17.89 1.15 -10.03
N GLN A 71 -18.83 2.07 -9.84
CA GLN A 71 -20.18 1.95 -10.40
C GLN A 71 -20.17 1.98 -11.93
N ILE A 72 -19.41 2.90 -12.53
CA ILE A 72 -19.25 2.98 -13.99
C ILE A 72 -18.60 1.69 -14.53
N ALA A 73 -17.51 1.24 -13.89
CA ALA A 73 -16.83 0.01 -14.29
C ALA A 73 -17.76 -1.22 -14.22
N ARG A 74 -18.60 -1.31 -13.19
CA ARG A 74 -19.62 -2.37 -13.09
C ARG A 74 -20.63 -2.28 -14.22
N GLN A 75 -21.18 -1.11 -14.51
CA GLN A 75 -22.14 -0.93 -15.60
C GLN A 75 -21.56 -1.33 -16.96
N VAL A 76 -20.31 -0.92 -17.22
CA VAL A 76 -19.58 -1.32 -18.45
C VAL A 76 -19.38 -2.83 -18.49
N ASN A 77 -18.87 -3.43 -17.42
CA ASN A 77 -18.62 -4.87 -17.36
C ASN A 77 -19.91 -5.69 -17.52
N THR A 78 -21.00 -5.29 -16.88
CA THR A 78 -22.30 -5.97 -17.00
C THR A 78 -22.83 -5.92 -18.43
N ALA A 79 -22.72 -4.77 -19.10
CA ALA A 79 -23.15 -4.63 -20.50
C ALA A 79 -22.28 -5.45 -21.46
N THR A 80 -20.95 -5.43 -21.29
CA THR A 80 -20.01 -6.24 -22.08
C THR A 80 -20.24 -7.74 -21.92
N VAL A 81 -20.44 -8.21 -20.68
CA VAL A 81 -20.69 -9.64 -20.40
C VAL A 81 -22.04 -10.10 -20.93
N ALA A 82 -23.07 -9.25 -20.86
CA ALA A 82 -24.39 -9.56 -21.39
C ALA A 82 -24.48 -9.47 -22.93
N GLY A 83 -23.40 -9.07 -23.63
CA GLY A 83 -23.41 -8.83 -25.07
C GLY A 83 -24.35 -7.70 -25.51
N GLY A 84 -24.74 -6.83 -24.57
CA GLY A 84 -25.70 -5.75 -24.77
C GLY A 84 -25.03 -4.42 -25.11
N ALA A 85 -25.84 -3.45 -25.54
CA ALA A 85 -25.36 -2.09 -25.76
C ALA A 85 -24.91 -1.45 -24.43
N LEU A 86 -23.79 -0.71 -24.47
CA LEU A 86 -23.33 0.05 -23.30
C LEU A 86 -24.37 1.10 -22.90
N PRO A 87 -24.69 1.25 -21.60
CA PRO A 87 -25.62 2.25 -21.12
C PRO A 87 -24.96 3.65 -21.13
N ALA A 88 -24.73 4.18 -22.34
CA ALA A 88 -23.95 5.39 -22.57
C ALA A 88 -24.45 6.60 -21.75
N VAL A 89 -25.76 6.77 -21.59
CA VAL A 89 -26.34 7.86 -20.79
C VAL A 89 -25.94 7.74 -19.31
N GLN A 90 -25.95 6.52 -18.75
CA GLN A 90 -25.62 6.28 -17.34
C GLN A 90 -24.12 6.45 -17.08
N ILE A 91 -23.29 5.97 -18.02
CA ILE A 91 -21.84 6.15 -17.98
C ILE A 91 -21.48 7.63 -18.09
N CYS A 92 -22.04 8.37 -19.06
CA CYS A 92 -21.82 9.82 -19.21
C CYS A 92 -22.31 10.60 -17.98
N ALA A 93 -23.45 10.23 -17.40
CA ALA A 93 -23.94 10.85 -16.17
C ALA A 93 -22.99 10.63 -14.99
N GLY A 94 -22.45 9.42 -14.84
CA GLY A 94 -21.47 9.08 -13.82
C GLY A 94 -20.14 9.83 -14.00
N LEU A 95 -19.64 9.92 -15.25
CA LEU A 95 -18.44 10.68 -15.57
C LEU A 95 -18.62 12.18 -15.31
N ALA A 96 -19.77 12.75 -15.69
CA ALA A 96 -20.08 14.16 -15.41
C ALA A 96 -20.22 14.43 -13.90
N ALA A 97 -20.73 13.48 -13.12
CA ALA A 97 -20.76 13.59 -11.66
C ALA A 97 -19.34 13.62 -11.08
N LEU A 98 -18.48 12.70 -11.51
CA LEU A 98 -17.08 12.66 -11.08
C LEU A 98 -16.32 13.92 -11.48
N GLU A 99 -16.55 14.48 -12.67
CA GLU A 99 -15.94 15.75 -13.10
C GLU A 99 -16.36 16.91 -12.19
N ARG A 100 -17.65 17.01 -11.82
CA ARG A 100 -18.15 18.06 -10.91
C ARG A 100 -17.52 17.94 -9.53
N GLU A 101 -17.47 16.74 -8.97
CA GLU A 101 -16.90 16.55 -7.64
C GLU A 101 -15.39 16.81 -7.61
N LEU A 102 -14.65 16.42 -8.66
CA LEU A 102 -13.23 16.76 -8.81
C LEU A 102 -13.00 18.25 -8.95
N ARG A 103 -13.90 18.97 -9.65
CA ARG A 103 -13.82 20.42 -9.80
C ARG A 103 -13.99 21.12 -8.45
N LEU A 104 -15.01 20.73 -7.68
CA LEU A 104 -15.26 21.26 -6.34
C LEU A 104 -14.09 20.97 -5.39
N LEU A 105 -13.53 19.76 -5.45
CA LEU A 105 -12.35 19.43 -4.66
C LEU A 105 -11.15 20.29 -5.05
N ARG A 106 -10.91 20.46 -6.35
CA ARG A 106 -9.82 21.32 -6.82
C ARG A 106 -9.99 22.75 -6.33
N GLU A 107 -11.19 23.33 -6.46
CA GLU A 107 -11.46 24.71 -6.01
C GLU A 107 -11.26 24.88 -4.50
N ALA A 108 -11.70 23.90 -3.70
CA ALA A 108 -11.58 23.92 -2.25
C ALA A 108 -10.12 23.82 -1.74
N TYR A 109 -9.23 23.18 -2.51
CA TYR A 109 -7.84 22.92 -2.09
C TYR A 109 -6.78 23.57 -3.01
N SER A 110 -7.18 24.39 -3.99
CA SER A 110 -6.26 25.16 -4.86
C SER A 110 -5.96 26.57 -4.39
N HIS A 111 -6.59 27.04 -3.30
CA HIS A 111 -6.43 28.40 -2.75
C HIS A 111 -5.49 28.48 -1.54
N ASP A 112 -4.94 27.35 -1.08
CA ASP A 112 -3.93 27.33 -0.01
C ASP A 112 -2.52 27.25 -0.61
N CYS A 113 -2.01 28.39 -1.10
CA CYS A 113 -0.60 28.64 -1.40
C CYS A 113 -0.19 29.99 -0.83
#